data_AF-K2EQE5-F1
#
_entry.id   AF-K2EQE5-F1
#
_cell.length_a   1.000
_cell.length_b   1.000
_cell.length_c   1.000
_cell.angle_alpha   90.00
_cell.angle_beta   90.00
_cell.angle_gamma   90.00
#
_symmetry.space_group_name_H-M   'P 1'
#
loop_
_entity.id
_entity.type
_entity.pdbx_description
1 polymer ?
#
loop_
_entity_poly.entity_id
_entity_poly.type
_entity_poly.pdbx_seq_one_letter_code
_entity_poly.pdbx_strand_id
1 'polypeptide(L)'
;MAFFRFRSTLKGMKLPGAKSISLAPFIEEFKGYSFFHLKSDALAALAVALMTIPQSIAYSLLAGLPPTAGLYSAIFGAIFAAGFGSSRHLISGPSTGTAILIQTSIAEIVNSYYETATGKELEAIILHILTQIVVLMGIIQVLAALFHVSKLLQFVSRPVVLGYFAGITIAIVATQVFYFTGVSGTQEGAAFTLLKIWIFFT
;
A
#
# COMPACT_ATOMS: atom_id res chain seq x y z
N MET A 1 -33.49 -23.83 -20.89
CA MET A 1 -32.62 -25.01 -20.71
C MET A 1 -31.21 -24.70 -20.17
N ALA A 2 -30.63 -23.51 -20.43
CA ALA A 2 -29.27 -23.15 -19.97
C ALA A 2 -29.11 -22.99 -18.44
N PHE A 3 -30.17 -22.62 -17.72
CA PHE A 3 -30.12 -22.37 -16.28
C PHE A 3 -29.93 -23.64 -15.43
N PHE A 4 -30.41 -24.79 -15.91
CA PHE A 4 -30.26 -26.08 -15.21
C PHE A 4 -28.83 -26.64 -15.30
N ARG A 5 -28.12 -26.34 -16.40
CA ARG A 5 -26.72 -26.75 -16.64
C ARG A 5 -25.73 -25.97 -15.76
N PHE A 6 -26.06 -24.74 -15.37
CA PHE A 6 -25.21 -23.94 -14.48
C PHE A 6 -25.20 -24.50 -13.05
N ARG A 7 -26.37 -24.95 -12.55
CA ARG A 7 -26.51 -25.52 -11.20
C ARG A 7 -25.79 -26.85 -11.03
N SER A 8 -25.68 -27.68 -12.08
CA SER A 8 -24.90 -28.93 -12.02
C SER A 8 -23.40 -28.72 -12.01
N THR A 9 -22.91 -27.61 -12.59
CA THR A 9 -21.48 -27.27 -12.66
C THR A 9 -20.96 -26.77 -11.31
N LEU A 10 -21.81 -26.08 -10.53
CA LEU A 10 -21.48 -25.63 -9.17
C LEU A 10 -21.44 -26.76 -8.14
N LYS A 11 -22.13 -27.88 -8.38
CA LYS A 11 -22.23 -29.01 -7.44
C LYS A 11 -20.92 -29.81 -7.30
N GLY A 12 -19.98 -29.64 -8.23
CA GLY A 12 -18.66 -30.28 -8.24
C GLY A 12 -17.49 -29.37 -7.86
N MET A 13 -17.72 -28.05 -7.66
CA MET A 13 -16.68 -27.15 -7.18
C MET A 13 -16.52 -27.35 -5.68
N LYS A 14 -15.51 -28.14 -5.29
CA LYS A 14 -14.93 -28.02 -3.95
C LYS A 14 -14.41 -26.59 -3.82
N LEU A 15 -15.17 -25.75 -3.13
CA LEU A 15 -14.70 -24.43 -2.69
C LEU A 15 -13.35 -24.68 -2.00
N PRO A 16 -12.25 -24.03 -2.44
CA PRO A 16 -10.97 -24.19 -1.77
C PRO A 16 -11.19 -23.89 -0.29
N GLY A 17 -11.04 -24.92 0.54
CA GLY A 17 -11.27 -24.83 1.97
C GLY A 17 -10.46 -23.66 2.50
N ALA A 18 -11.13 -22.73 3.17
CA ALA A 18 -10.47 -21.60 3.79
C ALA A 18 -9.43 -22.16 4.78
N LYS A 19 -8.15 -22.08 4.40
CA LYS A 19 -7.06 -22.39 5.33
C LYS A 19 -7.20 -21.35 6.45
N SER A 20 -7.59 -21.85 7.63
CA SER A 20 -7.65 -21.08 8.88
C SER A 20 -6.36 -20.28 9.04
N ILE A 21 -6.44 -19.07 9.61
CA ILE A 21 -5.27 -18.30 10.03
C ILE A 21 -4.48 -19.20 10.99
N SER A 22 -3.45 -19.83 10.45
CA SER A 22 -2.63 -20.80 11.15
C SER A 22 -1.22 -20.27 11.11
N LEU A 23 -0.56 -20.22 12.26
CA LEU A 23 0.87 -19.95 12.39
C LEU A 23 1.72 -21.17 11.97
N ALA A 24 1.08 -22.29 11.64
CA ALA A 24 1.74 -23.51 11.18
C ALA A 24 2.64 -23.33 9.95
N PRO A 25 2.32 -22.51 8.92
CA PRO A 25 3.19 -22.33 7.76
C PRO A 25 4.58 -21.83 8.16
N PHE A 26 4.65 -20.86 9.08
CA PHE A 26 5.91 -20.31 9.56
C PHE A 26 6.75 -21.39 10.29
N ILE A 27 6.13 -22.16 11.17
CA ILE A 27 6.82 -23.22 11.93
C ILE A 27 7.22 -24.39 11.02
N GLU A 28 6.41 -24.75 10.04
CA GLU A 28 6.73 -25.78 9.04
C GLU A 28 7.85 -25.33 8.10
N GLU A 29 7.94 -24.05 7.77
CA GLU A 29 8.94 -23.50 6.86
C GLU A 29 10.35 -23.46 7.48
N PHE A 30 10.45 -23.32 8.80
CA PHE A 30 11.72 -23.48 9.51
C PHE A 30 12.17 -24.96 9.64
N LYS A 31 11.26 -25.94 9.50
CA LYS A 31 11.61 -27.36 9.57
C LYS A 31 12.31 -27.79 8.28
N GLY A 32 13.63 -27.99 8.35
CA GLY A 32 14.46 -28.41 7.22
C GLY A 32 15.10 -27.26 6.44
N TYR A 33 15.09 -26.05 6.99
CA TYR A 33 15.76 -24.90 6.40
C TYR A 33 17.29 -25.13 6.35
N SER A 34 17.86 -25.11 5.16
CA SER A 34 19.28 -25.41 4.95
C SER A 34 20.13 -24.14 4.92
N PHE A 35 21.41 -24.27 5.27
CA PHE A 35 22.37 -23.16 5.22
C PHE A 35 22.57 -22.60 3.79
N PHE A 36 22.31 -23.40 2.76
CA PHE A 36 22.33 -22.95 1.37
C PHE A 36 21.18 -21.98 1.07
N HIS A 37 19.97 -22.28 1.56
CA HIS A 37 18.83 -21.37 1.44
C HIS A 37 19.08 -20.06 2.20
N LEU A 38 19.69 -20.12 3.39
CA LEU A 38 20.06 -18.92 4.15
C LEU A 38 20.93 -17.96 3.34
N LYS A 39 21.93 -18.47 2.63
CA LYS A 39 22.81 -17.63 1.79
C LYS A 39 22.06 -17.00 0.62
N SER A 40 21.21 -17.79 -0.04
CA SER A 40 20.38 -17.31 -1.15
C SER A 40 19.40 -16.23 -0.68
N ASP A 41 18.72 -16.47 0.44
CA ASP A 41 17.73 -15.55 1.01
C ASP A 41 18.40 -14.29 1.56
N ALA A 42 19.60 -14.38 2.13
CA ALA A 42 20.37 -13.20 2.55
C ALA A 42 20.75 -12.29 1.38
N LEU A 43 21.19 -12.87 0.25
CA LEU A 43 21.48 -12.09 -0.96
C LEU A 43 20.21 -11.45 -1.55
N ALA A 44 19.10 -12.21 -1.58
CA ALA A 44 17.82 -11.68 -2.04
C ALA A 44 17.30 -10.57 -1.12
N ALA A 45 17.37 -10.75 0.20
CA ALA A 45 16.97 -9.75 1.19
C ALA A 45 17.80 -8.47 1.08
N LEU A 46 19.11 -8.60 0.84
CA LEU A 46 19.98 -7.44 0.60
C LEU A 46 19.56 -6.68 -0.67
N ALA A 47 19.30 -7.39 -1.76
CA ALA A 47 18.84 -6.76 -3.01
C ALA A 47 17.49 -6.04 -2.82
N VAL A 48 16.54 -6.68 -2.13
CA VAL A 48 15.24 -6.09 -1.80
C VAL A 48 15.39 -4.88 -0.89
N ALA A 49 16.23 -4.95 0.15
CA ALA A 49 16.49 -3.83 1.04
C ALA A 49 17.08 -2.62 0.31
N LEU A 50 18.08 -2.84 -0.55
CA LEU A 50 18.70 -1.78 -1.36
C LEU A 50 17.70 -1.08 -2.28
N MET A 51 16.71 -1.80 -2.82
CA MET A 51 15.62 -1.23 -3.60
C MET A 51 14.56 -0.52 -2.74
N THR A 52 14.26 -1.07 -1.57
CA THR A 52 13.15 -0.63 -0.72
C THR A 52 13.46 0.67 0.03
N ILE A 53 14.72 0.91 0.39
CA ILE A 53 15.17 2.15 1.07
C ILE A 53 14.84 3.41 0.25
N PRO A 54 15.33 3.57 -0.99
CA PRO A 54 15.03 4.76 -1.79
C PRO A 54 13.54 4.85 -2.14
N GLN A 55 12.90 3.71 -2.41
CA GLN A 55 11.46 3.66 -2.69
C GLN A 55 10.62 4.20 -1.52
N SER A 56 10.93 3.78 -0.29
CA SER A 56 10.21 4.20 0.91
C SER A 56 10.37 5.69 1.19
N ILE A 57 11.58 6.23 0.99
CA ILE A 57 11.86 7.66 1.11
C ILE A 57 11.01 8.44 0.09
N ALA A 58 11.03 8.02 -1.18
CA ALA A 58 10.26 8.67 -2.24
C ALA A 58 8.75 8.67 -1.94
N TYR A 59 8.21 7.55 -1.45
CA TYR A 59 6.79 7.46 -1.13
C TYR A 59 6.38 8.23 0.13
N SER A 60 7.25 8.36 1.13
CA SER A 60 6.97 9.27 2.25
C SER A 60 6.94 10.73 1.80
N LEU A 61 7.85 11.14 0.92
CA LEU A 61 7.86 12.50 0.37
C LEU A 61 6.63 12.75 -0.50
N LEU A 62 6.21 11.75 -1.29
CA LEU A 62 4.96 11.82 -2.05
C LEU A 62 3.72 11.91 -1.15
N ALA A 63 3.78 11.32 0.05
CA ALA A 63 2.74 11.42 1.06
C ALA A 63 2.76 12.75 1.85
N GLY A 64 3.74 13.63 1.60
CA GLY A 64 3.92 14.87 2.36
C GLY A 64 4.49 14.66 3.76
N LEU A 65 5.14 13.52 3.99
CA LEU A 65 5.66 13.08 5.28
C LEU A 65 7.19 13.15 5.33
N PRO A 66 7.79 13.26 6.53
CA PRO A 66 9.24 13.20 6.66
C PRO A 66 9.78 11.84 6.19
N PRO A 67 10.99 11.79 5.56
CA PRO A 67 11.60 10.55 5.06
C PRO A 67 11.71 9.42 6.08
N THR A 68 11.85 9.78 7.35
CA THR A 68 11.94 8.84 8.48
C THR A 68 10.67 8.00 8.63
N ALA A 69 9.49 8.57 8.34
CA ALA A 69 8.22 7.84 8.40
C ALA A 69 8.16 6.71 7.36
N GLY A 70 8.66 6.96 6.15
CA GLY A 70 8.75 5.95 5.09
C GLY A 70 9.69 4.81 5.47
N LEU A 71 10.87 5.14 6.01
CA LEU A 71 11.84 4.13 6.47
C LEU A 71 11.28 3.26 7.59
N TYR A 72 10.62 3.85 8.59
CA TYR A 72 9.97 3.07 9.64
C TYR A 72 8.86 2.17 9.07
N SER A 73 8.03 2.68 8.16
CA SER A 73 6.99 1.88 7.50
C SER A 73 7.57 0.65 6.80
N ALA A 74 8.68 0.78 6.07
CA ALA A 74 9.32 -0.36 5.41
C ALA A 74 9.92 -1.38 6.39
N ILE A 75 10.63 -0.91 7.44
CA ILE A 75 11.26 -1.80 8.42
C ILE A 75 10.19 -2.61 9.17
N PHE A 76 9.21 -1.92 9.75
CA PHE A 76 8.15 -2.60 10.49
C PHE A 76 7.28 -3.43 9.55
N GLY A 77 6.96 -2.93 8.36
CA GLY A 77 6.20 -3.67 7.34
C GLY A 77 6.85 -5.00 6.96
N ALA A 78 8.17 -5.01 6.77
CA ALA A 78 8.93 -6.23 6.50
C ALA A 78 8.92 -7.21 7.69
N ILE A 79 9.09 -6.72 8.93
CA ILE A 79 9.04 -7.55 10.14
C ILE A 79 7.66 -8.21 10.29
N PHE A 80 6.58 -7.44 10.15
CA PHE A 80 5.22 -7.97 10.24
C PHE A 80 4.90 -8.91 9.08
N ALA A 81 5.35 -8.62 7.86
CA ALA A 81 5.17 -9.51 6.72
C ALA A 81 5.93 -10.83 6.87
N ALA A 82 7.14 -10.80 7.41
CA ALA A 82 7.92 -12.01 7.67
C ALA A 82 7.28 -12.87 8.78
N GLY A 83 6.74 -12.26 9.84
CA GLY A 83 6.15 -12.99 10.96
C GLY A 83 4.73 -13.51 10.71
N PHE A 84 3.91 -12.78 9.96
CA PHE A 84 2.48 -13.09 9.76
C PHE A 84 2.12 -13.38 8.29
N GLY A 85 3.09 -13.35 7.39
CA GLY A 85 2.90 -13.64 5.97
C GLY A 85 2.50 -15.08 5.72
N SER A 86 1.55 -15.29 4.80
CA SER A 86 1.13 -16.62 4.37
C SER A 86 1.97 -17.17 3.21
N SER A 87 2.90 -16.37 2.66
CA SER A 87 3.75 -16.72 1.53
C SER A 87 5.19 -16.32 1.77
N ARG A 88 6.10 -17.24 1.45
CA ARG A 88 7.57 -17.11 1.55
C ARG A 88 8.18 -15.97 0.73
N HIS A 89 7.46 -15.51 -0.28
CA HIS A 89 7.90 -14.45 -1.21
C HIS A 89 7.11 -13.16 -1.01
N LEU A 90 6.30 -13.07 0.05
CA LEU A 90 5.52 -11.87 0.32
C LEU A 90 6.44 -10.74 0.80
N ILE A 91 6.47 -9.65 0.05
CA ILE A 91 7.11 -8.41 0.46
C ILE A 91 5.98 -7.40 0.67
N SER A 92 5.84 -6.92 1.89
CA SER A 92 4.92 -5.83 2.22
C SER A 92 5.73 -4.55 2.41
N GLY A 93 5.23 -3.44 1.85
CA GLY A 93 5.89 -2.15 1.95
C GLY A 93 4.99 -1.01 1.52
N PRO A 94 5.45 0.23 1.67
CA PRO A 94 4.73 1.39 1.19
C PRO A 94 4.55 1.30 -0.33
N SER A 95 3.36 1.72 -0.79
CA SER A 95 3.03 1.78 -2.21
C SER A 95 2.66 3.21 -2.61
N THR A 96 2.80 3.53 -3.89
CA THR A 96 2.37 4.83 -4.43
C THR A 96 0.89 5.09 -4.15
N GLY A 97 0.04 4.07 -4.32
CA GLY A 97 -1.40 4.20 -4.07
C GLY A 97 -1.71 4.59 -2.62
N THR A 98 -1.06 3.93 -1.67
CA THR A 98 -1.22 4.27 -0.25
C THR A 98 -0.66 5.65 0.09
N ALA A 99 0.45 6.07 -0.53
CA ALA A 99 1.04 7.38 -0.31
C ALA A 99 0.11 8.52 -0.79
N ILE A 100 -0.47 8.38 -1.98
CA ILE A 100 -1.42 9.35 -2.53
C ILE A 100 -2.67 9.43 -1.65
N LEU A 101 -3.22 8.29 -1.22
CA LEU A 101 -4.41 8.28 -0.36
C LEU A 101 -4.15 8.95 0.99
N ILE A 102 -2.99 8.70 1.61
CA ILE A 102 -2.59 9.38 2.85
C ILE A 102 -2.48 10.89 2.61
N GLN A 103 -1.78 11.30 1.53
CA GLN A 103 -1.62 12.72 1.18
C GLN A 103 -2.97 13.41 1.00
N THR A 104 -3.88 12.81 0.23
CA THR A 104 -5.19 13.41 -0.07
C THR A 104 -6.06 13.48 1.18
N SER A 105 -6.07 12.43 2.00
CA SER A 105 -6.85 12.40 3.24
C SER A 105 -6.35 13.42 4.26
N ILE A 106 -5.03 13.54 4.43
CA ILE A 106 -4.44 14.54 5.33
C ILE A 106 -4.72 15.96 4.81
N ALA A 107 -4.51 16.20 3.50
CA ALA A 107 -4.78 17.50 2.90
C ALA A 107 -6.24 17.93 3.07
N GLU A 108 -7.19 17.01 2.89
CA GLU A 108 -8.62 17.27 3.07
C GLU A 108 -8.94 17.68 4.51
N ILE A 109 -8.39 16.97 5.51
CA ILE A 109 -8.62 17.27 6.93
C ILE A 109 -7.97 18.62 7.31
N VAL A 110 -6.73 18.86 6.87
CA VAL A 110 -6.01 20.11 7.15
C VAL A 110 -6.77 21.30 6.56
N ASN A 111 -7.18 21.23 5.30
CA ASN A 111 -7.90 22.33 4.65
C ASN A 111 -9.28 22.56 5.27
N SER A 112 -9.94 21.53 5.81
CA SER A 112 -11.28 21.66 6.38
C SER A 112 -11.29 22.14 7.83
N TYR A 113 -10.28 21.80 8.62
CA TYR A 113 -10.28 22.01 10.08
C TYR A 113 -9.12 22.87 10.61
N TYR A 114 -8.04 23.04 9.83
CA TYR A 114 -6.79 23.65 10.26
C TYR A 114 -6.23 24.63 9.21
N GLU A 115 -7.09 25.36 8.51
CA GLU A 115 -6.72 26.27 7.41
C GLU A 115 -5.69 27.35 7.81
N THR A 116 -5.69 27.78 9.07
CA THR A 116 -4.79 28.84 9.58
C THR A 116 -3.47 28.30 10.16
N ALA A 117 -3.33 26.97 10.29
CA ALA A 117 -2.12 26.38 10.89
C ALA A 117 -0.93 26.50 9.93
N THR A 118 0.19 27.04 10.41
CA THR A 118 1.40 27.24 9.59
C THR A 118 2.67 26.81 10.31
N GLY A 119 3.70 26.45 9.55
CA GLY A 119 5.01 26.08 10.07
C GLY A 119 5.01 24.82 10.95
N LYS A 120 5.72 24.88 12.09
CA LYS A 120 5.93 23.72 12.98
C LYS A 120 4.64 23.17 13.60
N GLU A 121 3.63 24.01 13.79
CA GLU A 121 2.34 23.58 14.33
C GLU A 121 1.62 22.67 13.33
N LEU A 122 1.67 23.01 12.05
CA LEU A 122 1.09 22.20 10.98
C LEU A 122 1.76 20.83 10.89
N GLU A 123 3.10 20.74 10.99
CA GLU A 123 3.81 19.47 11.00
C GLU A 123 3.39 18.56 12.16
N ALA A 124 3.21 19.12 13.35
CA ALA A 124 2.74 18.38 14.52
C ALA A 124 1.30 17.87 14.34
N ILE A 125 0.41 18.70 13.77
CA ILE A 125 -0.97 18.34 13.45
C ILE A 125 -0.99 17.20 12.41
N ILE A 126 -0.20 17.28 11.34
CA ILE A 126 -0.09 16.25 10.31
C ILE A 126 0.32 14.91 10.92
N LEU A 127 1.34 14.89 11.78
CA LEU A 127 1.77 13.66 12.46
C LEU A 127 0.68 13.09 13.38
N HIS A 128 -0.10 13.95 14.04
CA HIS A 128 -1.20 13.53 14.90
C HIS A 128 -2.33 12.89 14.08
N ILE A 129 -2.75 13.53 12.99
CA ILE A 129 -3.76 13.01 12.05
C ILE A 129 -3.28 11.69 11.45
N LEU A 130 -2.03 11.63 10.99
CA LEU A 130 -1.44 10.41 10.45
C LEU A 130 -1.54 9.25 11.44
N THR A 131 -1.19 9.50 12.71
CA THR A 131 -1.24 8.47 13.76
C THR A 131 -2.68 7.95 13.94
N GLN A 132 -3.66 8.85 13.97
CA GLN A 132 -5.08 8.48 14.08
C GLN A 132 -5.55 7.64 12.88
N ILE A 133 -5.22 8.07 11.65
CA ILE A 133 -5.56 7.34 10.43
C ILE A 133 -4.94 5.95 10.46
N VAL A 134 -3.65 5.83 10.78
CA VAL A 134 -2.94 4.55 10.80
C VAL A 134 -3.50 3.60 11.86
N VAL A 135 -3.81 4.10 13.06
CA VAL A 135 -4.46 3.30 14.12
C VAL A 135 -5.83 2.81 13.68
N LEU A 136 -6.67 3.68 13.10
CA LEU A 136 -7.97 3.30 12.56
C LEU A 136 -7.83 2.27 11.43
N MET A 137 -6.88 2.46 10.52
CA MET A 137 -6.59 1.51 9.45
C MET A 137 -6.23 0.13 10.02
N GLY A 138 -5.38 0.09 11.05
CA GLY A 138 -5.00 -1.14 11.73
C GLY A 138 -6.19 -1.83 12.40
N ILE A 139 -7.03 -1.09 13.11
CA ILE A 139 -8.26 -1.63 13.73
C ILE A 139 -9.20 -2.20 12.66
N ILE A 140 -9.44 -1.46 11.58
CA ILE A 140 -10.30 -1.91 10.48
C ILE A 140 -9.72 -3.17 9.82
N GLN A 141 -8.40 -3.24 9.61
CA GLN A 141 -7.73 -4.43 9.06
C GLN A 141 -7.85 -5.65 9.99
N VAL A 142 -7.70 -5.47 11.30
CA VAL A 142 -7.88 -6.54 12.29
C VAL A 142 -9.34 -7.03 12.30
N LEU A 143 -10.31 -6.11 12.32
CA LEU A 143 -11.73 -6.46 12.23
C LEU A 143 -12.05 -7.18 10.92
N ALA A 144 -11.54 -6.68 9.80
CA ALA A 144 -11.71 -7.30 8.49
C ALA A 144 -11.11 -8.71 8.44
N ALA A 145 -9.98 -8.94 9.11
CA ALA A 145 -9.39 -10.27 9.25
C ALA A 145 -10.27 -11.20 10.10
N LEU A 146 -10.80 -10.72 11.23
CA LEU A 146 -11.72 -11.49 12.10
C LEU A 146 -12.99 -11.90 11.35
N PHE A 147 -13.57 -11.00 10.58
CA PHE A 147 -14.75 -11.26 9.74
C PHE A 147 -14.42 -11.98 8.42
N HIS A 148 -13.16 -12.34 8.18
CA HIS A 148 -12.69 -13.02 6.97
C HIS A 148 -13.11 -12.30 5.68
N VAL A 149 -13.09 -10.96 5.70
CA VAL A 149 -13.43 -10.10 4.55
C VAL A 149 -12.51 -10.37 3.36
N SER A 150 -11.31 -10.92 3.60
CA SER A 150 -10.40 -11.41 2.56
C SER A 150 -11.03 -12.44 1.62
N LYS A 151 -12.05 -13.21 2.06
CA LYS A 151 -12.84 -14.08 1.17
C LYS A 151 -13.66 -13.29 0.16
N LEU A 152 -14.06 -12.06 0.49
CA LEU A 152 -14.80 -11.21 -0.43
C LEU A 152 -13.88 -10.63 -1.50
N LEU A 153 -12.60 -10.41 -1.19
CA LEU A 153 -11.61 -9.91 -2.15
C LEU A 153 -11.44 -10.85 -3.36
N GLN A 154 -11.74 -12.14 -3.22
CA GLN A 154 -11.71 -13.09 -4.33
C GLN A 154 -12.78 -12.80 -5.41
N PHE A 155 -13.79 -11.99 -5.09
CA PHE A 155 -14.84 -11.57 -6.03
C PHE A 155 -14.52 -10.24 -6.73
N VAL A 156 -13.37 -9.62 -6.43
CA VAL A 156 -12.92 -8.44 -7.18
C VAL A 156 -12.59 -8.86 -8.60
N SER A 157 -13.28 -8.25 -9.57
CA SER A 157 -13.13 -8.62 -10.96
C SER A 157 -11.78 -8.13 -11.52
N ARG A 158 -11.22 -8.89 -12.48
CA ARG A 158 -9.96 -8.51 -13.16
C ARG A 158 -10.00 -7.09 -13.74
N PRO A 159 -11.11 -6.62 -14.37
CA PRO A 159 -11.20 -5.24 -14.87
C PRO A 159 -11.03 -4.17 -13.78
N VAL A 160 -11.55 -4.40 -12.56
CA VAL A 160 -11.41 -3.43 -11.46
C VAL A 160 -9.96 -3.29 -11.02
N VAL A 161 -9.26 -4.43 -10.89
CA VAL A 161 -7.84 -4.45 -10.55
C VAL A 161 -7.01 -3.75 -11.64
N LEU A 162 -7.31 -3.99 -12.91
CA LEU A 162 -6.65 -3.32 -14.03
C LEU A 162 -6.91 -1.80 -14.03
N GLY A 163 -8.14 -1.38 -13.74
CA GLY A 163 -8.49 0.04 -13.60
C GLY A 163 -7.71 0.73 -12.48
N TYR A 164 -7.57 0.05 -11.33
CA TYR A 164 -6.75 0.53 -10.21
C TYR A 164 -5.28 0.73 -10.62
N PHE A 165 -4.67 -0.26 -11.27
CA PHE A 165 -3.28 -0.15 -11.75
C PHE A 165 -3.11 0.93 -12.83
N ALA A 166 -4.08 1.07 -13.74
CA ALA A 166 -4.07 2.15 -14.72
C ALA A 166 -4.12 3.53 -14.04
N GLY A 167 -4.97 3.69 -13.03
CA GLY A 167 -5.06 4.91 -12.23
C GLY A 167 -3.75 5.24 -11.50
N ILE A 168 -3.12 4.26 -10.85
CA ILE A 168 -1.80 4.43 -10.22
C ILE A 168 -0.75 4.83 -11.25
N THR A 169 -0.74 4.19 -12.42
CA THR A 169 0.25 4.48 -13.47
C THR A 169 0.13 5.92 -13.94
N ILE A 170 -1.09 6.40 -14.18
CA ILE A 170 -1.35 7.80 -14.54
C ILE A 170 -0.88 8.74 -13.43
N ALA A 171 -1.19 8.43 -12.16
CA ALA A 171 -0.76 9.25 -11.03
C ALA A 171 0.77 9.28 -10.87
N ILE A 172 1.45 8.16 -11.10
CA ILE A 172 2.92 8.11 -11.12
C ILE A 172 3.44 9.04 -12.22
N VAL A 173 2.99 8.88 -13.47
CA VAL A 173 3.45 9.73 -14.58
C VAL A 173 3.22 11.20 -14.27
N ALA A 174 2.03 11.56 -13.76
CA ALA A 174 1.74 12.93 -13.36
C ALA A 174 2.73 13.45 -12.31
N THR A 175 3.01 12.67 -11.26
CA THR A 175 3.96 13.07 -10.21
C THR A 175 5.41 13.18 -10.71
N GLN A 176 5.82 12.33 -11.65
CA GLN A 176 7.17 12.34 -12.20
C GLN A 176 7.41 13.49 -13.18
N VAL A 177 6.38 13.95 -13.91
CA VAL A 177 6.50 15.09 -14.83
C VAL A 177 7.00 16.33 -14.12
N PHE A 178 6.60 16.60 -12.86
CA PHE A 178 7.06 17.75 -12.09
C PHE A 178 8.56 17.72 -11.78
N TYR A 179 9.09 16.55 -11.40
CA TYR A 179 10.52 16.38 -11.16
C TYR A 179 11.33 16.57 -12.44
N PHE A 180 10.76 16.23 -13.60
CA PHE A 180 11.41 16.40 -14.89
C PHE A 180 11.34 17.83 -15.41
N THR A 181 10.24 18.55 -15.19
CA THR A 181 10.04 19.94 -15.68
C THR A 181 10.59 21.00 -14.72
N GLY A 182 10.97 20.62 -13.49
CA GLY A 182 11.50 21.56 -12.50
C GLY A 182 10.45 22.51 -11.90
N VAL A 183 9.17 22.28 -12.19
CA VAL A 183 8.07 23.03 -11.56
C VAL A 183 7.88 22.50 -10.15
N SER A 184 8.14 23.34 -9.14
CA SER A 184 7.94 23.01 -7.73
C SER A 184 6.53 22.47 -7.50
N GLY A 185 6.41 21.18 -7.22
CA GLY A 185 5.12 20.53 -6.96
C GLY A 185 4.46 21.17 -5.73
N THR A 186 3.42 21.98 -5.96
CA THR A 186 2.54 22.40 -4.87
C THR A 186 1.80 21.17 -4.35
N GLN A 187 1.67 21.03 -3.02
CA GLN A 187 0.99 19.95 -2.29
C GLN A 187 -0.55 19.88 -2.56
N GLU A 188 -1.00 20.37 -3.69
CA GLU A 188 -2.39 20.35 -4.14
C GLU A 188 -2.58 19.13 -5.04
N GLY A 189 -3.59 18.31 -4.74
CA GLY A 189 -3.84 17.00 -5.36
C GLY A 189 -3.81 16.98 -6.90
N ALA A 190 -3.55 15.79 -7.45
CA ALA A 190 -3.25 15.55 -8.87
C ALA A 190 -4.22 16.20 -9.89
N ALA A 191 -5.51 16.37 -9.54
CA ALA A 191 -6.50 17.01 -10.40
C ALA A 191 -6.27 18.53 -10.57
N PHE A 192 -5.88 19.23 -9.50
CA PHE A 192 -5.56 20.66 -9.54
C PHE A 192 -4.24 20.91 -10.29
N THR A 193 -3.35 19.92 -10.28
CA THR A 193 -2.03 20.00 -10.89
C THR A 193 -2.05 19.77 -12.41
N LEU A 194 -2.93 18.90 -12.93
CA LEU A 194 -3.14 18.75 -14.38
C LEU A 194 -3.68 20.05 -15.02
N LEU A 195 -4.52 20.79 -14.28
CA LEU A 195 -5.00 22.11 -14.69
C LEU A 195 -3.85 23.13 -14.77
N LYS A 196 -2.94 23.13 -13.80
CA LYS A 196 -1.75 24.01 -13.80
C LYS A 196 -0.77 23.70 -14.93
N ILE A 197 -0.56 22.44 -15.28
CA ILE A 197 0.28 22.05 -16.43
C ILE A 197 -0.34 22.57 -17.73
N TRP A 198 -1.66 22.44 -17.90
CA TRP A 198 -2.34 22.93 -19.11
C TRP A 198 -2.27 24.47 -19.25
N ILE A 199 -2.39 25.19 -18.13
CA ILE A 199 -2.22 26.66 -18.08
C ILE A 199 -0.76 27.08 -18.30
N PHE A 200 0.23 26.27 -17.92
CA PHE A 200 1.64 26.58 -18.18
C PHE A 200 2.02 26.50 -19.67
N PHE A 201 1.34 25.63 -20.42
CA PHE A 201 1.61 25.41 -21.86
C PHE A 201 0.68 26.18 -22.82
N THR A 202 -0.27 26.97 -22.31
CA THR A 202 -1.15 27.86 -23.09
C THR A 202 -0.89 29.32 -22.74
#